data_AF-A0A368X973-F1
#
_entry.id   AF-A0A368X973-F1
#
_cell.length_a   1.000
_cell.length_b   1.000
_cell.length_c   1.000
_cell.angle_alpha   90.00
_cell.angle_beta   90.00
_cell.angle_gamma   90.00
#
_symmetry.space_group_name_H-M   'P 1'
#
loop_
_entity.id
_entity.type
_entity.pdbx_description
1 polymer ?
#
loop_
_entity_poly.entity_id
_entity_poly.type
_entity_poly.pdbx_seq_one_letter_code
_entity_poly.pdbx_strand_id
1 'polypeptide(L)'
;MKKSFLYGCISLAVLAILTVFNMELFIKVTAIIAIATIGVSGIFLKTFVRGREFNVNVSARDDRENRSLGLVIAAFGLPYIITAIIILIFTYYV
;
A
#
# COMPACT_ATOMS: atom_id res chain seq x y z
N MET A 1 -10.98 6.14 4.76
CA MET A 1 -9.98 6.73 3.85
C MET A 1 -9.07 7.75 4.54
N LYS A 2 -9.54 8.94 4.97
CA LYS A 2 -8.67 9.93 5.67
C LYS A 2 -7.96 9.36 6.92
N LYS A 3 -8.69 8.60 7.75
CA LYS A 3 -8.12 7.91 8.92
C LYS A 3 -7.07 6.86 8.53
N SER A 4 -7.33 6.11 7.46
CA SER A 4 -6.44 5.06 6.94
C SER A 4 -5.10 5.62 6.45
N PHE A 5 -5.15 6.73 5.72
CA PHE A 5 -3.95 7.47 5.31
C PHE A 5 -3.18 8.01 6.52
N LEU A 6 -3.89 8.60 7.49
CA LEU A 6 -3.28 9.09 8.72
C LEU A 6 -2.57 7.96 9.50
N TYR A 7 -3.18 6.78 9.60
CA TYR A 7 -2.53 5.61 10.21
C TYR A 7 -1.28 5.17 9.43
N GLY A 8 -1.30 5.25 8.10
CA GLY A 8 -0.12 5.04 7.26
C GLY A 8 1.00 6.03 7.56
N CYS A 9 0.69 7.32 7.69
CA CYS A 9 1.67 8.35 8.07
C CYS A 9 2.24 8.13 9.48
N ILE A 10 1.40 7.81 10.47
CA ILE A 10 1.84 7.57 11.84
C ILE A 10 2.75 6.33 11.91
N SER A 11 2.35 5.23 11.28
CA SER A 11 3.16 4.00 11.24
C SER A 11 4.47 4.19 10.49
N LEU A 12 4.49 4.96 9.41
CA LEU A 12 5.71 5.36 8.72
C LEU A 12 6.61 6.23 9.62
N ALA A 13 6.06 7.17 10.38
CA ALA A 13 6.82 8.00 11.31
C ALA A 13 7.46 7.16 12.44
N VAL A 14 6.76 6.15 12.95
CA VAL A 14 7.32 5.19 13.91
C VAL A 14 8.44 4.37 13.26
N LEU A 15 8.25 3.90 12.01
CA LEU A 15 9.29 3.20 11.25
C LEU A 15 10.49 4.08 10.94
N ALA A 16 10.31 5.40 10.79
CA ALA A 16 11.41 6.33 10.55
C ALA A 16 12.43 6.34 11.70
N ILE A 17 12.07 5.90 12.91
CA ILE A 17 13.04 5.71 14.01
C ILE A 17 14.14 4.71 13.61
N LEU A 18 13.85 3.73 12.76
CA LEU A 18 14.84 2.79 12.25
C LEU A 18 15.97 3.48 11.49
N THR A 19 15.75 4.66 10.90
CA THR A 19 16.79 5.42 10.20
C THR A 19 17.96 5.80 11.10
N VAL A 20 17.72 5.98 12.40
CA VAL A 20 18.75 6.30 13.40
C VAL A 20 19.69 5.11 13.63
N PHE A 21 19.19 3.89 13.49
CA PHE A 21 19.96 2.67 13.76
C PHE A 21 20.53 2.04 12.49
N ASN A 22 19.71 1.93 11.44
CA ASN A 22 20.08 1.30 10.19
C ASN A 22 19.19 1.80 9.04
N MET A 23 19.76 2.66 8.21
CA MET A 23 19.08 3.22 7.04
C MET A 23 18.71 2.15 6.00
N GLU A 24 19.55 1.14 5.79
CA GLU A 24 19.29 0.05 4.85
C GLU A 24 18.07 -0.78 5.27
N LEU A 25 17.96 -1.06 6.57
CA LEU A 25 16.81 -1.76 7.15
C LEU A 25 15.53 -0.95 6.95
N PHE A 26 15.56 0.36 7.19
CA PHE A 26 14.42 1.24 6.96
C PHE A 26 13.96 1.20 5.50
N ILE A 27 14.89 1.28 4.54
CA ILE A 27 14.59 1.24 3.10
C ILE A 27 13.94 -0.11 2.75
N LYS A 28 14.52 -1.23 3.19
CA LYS A 28 13.99 -2.57 2.92
C LYS A 28 12.57 -2.75 3.46
N VAL A 29 12.33 -2.37 4.72
CA VAL A 29 11.01 -2.50 5.35
C VAL A 29 9.99 -1.61 4.64
N THR A 30 10.34 -0.37 4.33
CA THR A 30 9.47 0.57 3.59
C THR A 30 9.11 0.02 2.21
N ALA A 31 10.08 -0.53 1.48
CA ALA A 31 9.86 -1.13 0.17
C ALA A 31 8.96 -2.38 0.24
N ILE A 32 9.16 -3.26 1.23
CA ILE A 32 8.32 -4.45 1.44
C ILE A 32 6.87 -4.04 1.71
N ILE A 33 6.65 -3.05 2.60
CA ILE A 33 5.29 -2.57 2.91
C ILE A 33 4.64 -1.92 1.69
N ALA A 34 5.39 -1.13 0.91
CA ALA A 34 4.90 -0.53 -0.32
C ALA A 34 4.46 -1.59 -1.34
N ILE A 35 5.26 -2.63 -1.57
CA ILE A 35 4.92 -3.72 -2.49
C ILE A 35 3.73 -4.53 -1.97
N ALA A 36 3.73 -4.87 -0.67
CA ALA A 36 2.65 -5.64 -0.07
C ALA A 36 1.31 -4.90 -0.15
N THR A 37 1.30 -3.60 0.13
CA THR A 37 0.08 -2.79 0.06
C THR A 37 -0.44 -2.65 -1.38
N ILE A 38 0.43 -2.51 -2.37
CA ILE A 38 0.04 -2.56 -3.80
C ILE A 38 -0.56 -3.93 -4.15
N GLY A 39 0.13 -5.01 -3.79
CA GLY A 39 -0.32 -6.38 -4.11
C GLY A 39 -1.68 -6.71 -3.49
N VAL A 40 -1.82 -6.48 -2.18
CA VAL A 40 -3.07 -6.75 -1.45
C VAL A 40 -4.20 -5.85 -1.94
N SER A 41 -3.96 -4.54 -2.09
CA SER A 41 -5.00 -3.63 -2.59
C SER A 41 -5.46 -3.99 -4.00
N GLY A 42 -4.54 -4.34 -4.91
CA GLY A 42 -4.89 -4.74 -6.26
C GLY A 42 -5.65 -6.07 -6.35
N ILE A 43 -5.46 -6.98 -5.40
CA ILE A 43 -6.30 -8.20 -5.26
C ILE A 43 -7.74 -7.80 -4.90
N PHE A 44 -7.91 -6.98 -3.84
CA PHE A 44 -9.23 -6.54 -3.38
C PHE A 44 -9.97 -5.64 -4.39
N LEU A 45 -9.23 -4.84 -5.15
CA LEU A 45 -9.75 -4.03 -6.24
C LEU A 45 -10.02 -4.84 -7.52
N LYS A 46 -9.68 -6.14 -7.52
CA LYS A 46 -9.71 -7.03 -8.69
C LYS A 46 -8.92 -6.47 -9.89
N THR A 47 -7.95 -5.59 -9.64
CA THR A 47 -7.14 -4.92 -10.67
C THR A 47 -6.18 -5.88 -11.36
N PHE A 48 -5.71 -6.91 -10.65
CA PHE A 48 -4.88 -7.98 -11.19
C PHE A 48 -5.68 -9.14 -11.80
N VAL A 49 -6.99 -9.21 -11.53
CA VAL A 49 -7.88 -10.26 -12.04
C VAL A 49 -8.42 -9.81 -13.41
N ARG A 50 -7.58 -9.94 -14.44
CA ARG A 50 -7.98 -9.70 -15.83
C ARG A 50 -8.67 -10.96 -16.37
N GLY A 51 -9.97 -11.10 -16.16
CA GLY A 51 -10.68 -12.26 -16.71
C GLY A 51 -12.15 -12.35 -16.35
N ARG A 52 -13.01 -11.90 -17.27
CA ARG A 52 -14.23 -12.56 -17.80
C ARG A 52 -15.23 -13.31 -16.91
N GLU A 53 -15.10 -13.32 -15.59
CA GLU A 53 -16.09 -13.96 -14.72
C GLU A 53 -16.96 -12.88 -14.09
N PHE A 54 -18.02 -12.53 -14.81
CA PHE A 54 -19.27 -12.09 -14.16
C PHE A 54 -19.76 -13.29 -13.36
N ASN A 55 -19.19 -13.46 -12.18
CA ASN A 55 -19.59 -14.50 -11.25
C ASN A 55 -20.99 -14.13 -10.76
N VAL A 56 -22.01 -14.75 -11.35
CA VAL A 56 -23.44 -14.41 -11.19
C VAL A 56 -23.94 -14.59 -9.75
N ASN A 57 -23.10 -15.19 -8.88
CA ASN A 57 -23.35 -15.40 -7.46
C ASN A 57 -22.64 -14.40 -6.53
N VAL A 58 -21.91 -13.41 -7.04
CA VAL A 58 -21.31 -12.40 -6.17
C VAL A 58 -22.34 -11.31 -5.88
N SER A 59 -22.71 -11.16 -4.61
CA SER A 59 -23.63 -10.10 -4.23
C SER A 59 -22.96 -8.74 -4.51
N ALA A 60 -23.71 -7.80 -5.08
CA ALA A 60 -23.22 -6.44 -5.34
C ALA A 60 -22.74 -5.74 -4.06
N ARG A 61 -23.17 -6.22 -2.89
CA ARG A 61 -22.74 -5.75 -1.57
C ARG A 61 -21.32 -6.21 -1.25
N ASP A 62 -21.01 -7.50 -1.44
CA ASP A 62 -19.68 -8.06 -1.17
C ASP A 62 -18.63 -7.47 -2.11
N ASP A 63 -18.99 -7.21 -3.37
CA ASP A 63 -18.09 -6.57 -4.33
C ASP A 63 -17.79 -5.11 -3.98
N ARG A 64 -18.77 -4.39 -3.47
CA ARG A 64 -18.59 -3.02 -2.99
C ARG A 64 -17.75 -2.98 -1.72
N GLU A 65 -17.95 -3.93 -0.82
CA GLU A 65 -17.20 -4.06 0.43
C GLU A 65 -15.73 -4.40 0.17
N ASN A 66 -15.46 -5.40 -0.67
CA ASN A 66 -14.10 -5.78 -1.08
C ASN A 66 -13.35 -4.63 -1.73
N ARG A 67 -14.00 -3.87 -2.63
CA ARG A 67 -13.40 -2.66 -3.21
C ARG A 67 -13.13 -1.59 -2.16
N SER A 68 -14.02 -1.41 -1.19
CA SER A 68 -13.82 -0.44 -0.11
C SER A 68 -12.61 -0.81 0.77
N LEU A 69 -12.41 -2.10 1.04
CA LEU A 69 -11.24 -2.62 1.75
C LEU A 69 -9.97 -2.40 0.94
N GLY A 70 -10.00 -2.69 -0.36
CA GLY A 70 -8.88 -2.43 -1.27
C GLY A 70 -8.47 -0.95 -1.29
N LEU A 71 -9.43 -0.03 -1.33
CA LEU A 71 -9.17 1.42 -1.25
C LEU A 71 -8.61 1.84 0.12
N VAL A 72 -9.07 1.22 1.21
CA VAL A 72 -8.54 1.49 2.56
C VAL A 72 -7.08 1.04 2.68
N ILE A 73 -6.74 -0.13 2.14
CA ILE A 73 -5.38 -0.67 2.14
C ILE A 73 -4.47 0.17 1.24
N ALA A 74 -4.96 0.56 0.06
CA ALA A 74 -4.23 1.47 -0.83
C ALA A 74 -3.96 2.83 -0.16
N ALA A 75 -4.96 3.40 0.50
CA ALA A 75 -4.81 4.67 1.22
C ALA A 75 -3.82 4.57 2.39
N PHE A 76 -3.77 3.43 3.08
CA PHE A 76 -2.77 3.16 4.12
C PHE A 76 -1.36 2.99 3.55
N GLY A 77 -1.21 2.32 2.41
CA GLY A 77 0.08 2.08 1.75
C GLY A 77 0.65 3.30 1.03
N LEU A 78 -0.19 4.28 0.67
CA LEU A 78 0.20 5.46 -0.11
C LEU A 78 1.42 6.20 0.45
N PRO A 79 1.53 6.49 1.77
CA PRO A 79 2.72 7.13 2.34
C PRO A 79 4.00 6.32 2.09
N TYR A 80 3.95 5.00 2.25
CA TYR A 80 5.10 4.11 2.01
C TYR A 80 5.52 4.11 0.54
N ILE A 81 4.55 4.10 -0.37
CA ILE A 81 4.81 4.18 -1.82
C ILE A 81 5.48 5.51 -2.18
N ILE A 82 4.95 6.62 -1.66
CA ILE A 82 5.53 7.96 -1.89
C ILE A 82 6.97 8.00 -1.37
N THR A 83 7.20 7.54 -0.13
CA THR A 83 8.54 7.52 0.46
C THR A 83 9.49 6.63 -0.30
N ALA A 84 9.05 5.45 -0.76
CA ALA A 84 9.87 4.56 -1.58
C ALA A 84 10.26 5.20 -2.92
N ILE A 85 9.34 5.91 -3.58
CA ILE A 85 9.61 6.66 -4.82
C ILE A 85 10.62 7.77 -4.56
N ILE A 86 10.46 8.55 -3.49
CA ILE A 86 11.40 9.60 -3.12
C ILE A 86 12.79 9.02 -2.90
N ILE A 87 12.92 7.96 -2.11
CA ILE A 87 14.20 7.28 -1.85
C ILE A 87 14.84 6.80 -3.16
N LEU A 88 14.06 6.18 -4.04
CA LEU A 88 14.56 5.69 -5.33
C LEU A 88 15.09 6.83 -6.20
N ILE A 89 14.34 7.93 -6.32
CA ILE A 89 14.76 9.12 -7.07
C ILE A 89 16.06 9.67 -6.47
N PHE A 90 16.09 9.93 -5.16
CA PHE A 90 17.28 10.48 -4.51
C PHE A 90 18.50 9.58 -4.63
N THR A 91 18.33 8.25 -4.63
CA THR A 91 19.43 7.29 -4.80
C THR A 91 19.94 7.23 -6.24
N TYR A 92 19.11 7.58 -7.24
CA TYR A 92 19.50 7.53 -8.65
C TYR A 92 20.15 8.83 -9.15
N TYR A 93 19.88 9.96 -8.50
CA TYR A 93 20.42 11.28 -8.85
C TYR A 93 21.66 11.71 -8.04
N VAL A 94 22.09 10.91 -7.07
CA VAL A 94 23.30 11.10 -6.24
C VAL A 94 24.30 10.00 -6.57
#